data_AF-A0A370FI88-F1
#
_entry.id   AF-A0A370FI88-F1
#
_cell.length_a   1.000
_cell.length_b   1.000
_cell.length_c   1.000
_cell.angle_alpha   90.00
_cell.angle_beta   90.00
_cell.angle_gamma   90.00
#
_symmetry.space_group_name_H-M   'P 1'
#
loop_
_entity.id
_entity.type
_entity.pdbx_description
1 polymer ?
#
loop_
_entity_poly.entity_id
_entity_poly.type
_entity_poly.pdbx_seq_one_letter_code
_entity_poly.pdbx_strand_id
1 'polypeptide(L)'
;MSTDAELAADLAARAGDLLLEIRARELGETPLDRAAAKELGRRGDKAANVLLLDGLAAARPGDAVLSEESADDPFRLDNPRVWIIDPLDGSREYGLVGRTDWAVHVALWERGLGITAAAVAQPARREVYVSGAVHAVATDRARPRILVSDSRPPQFVDALARRVGADVAPMGSAGAKAMAVLRGEADAYVHAGGQWEWDSAAPVGVALAAGLHCSRIDGTPLRYNEPHPYLPDLLICRRDLAVPLLAGIAEETGGPTDTPRVAMAREYIDSLVTHDTSKVRLARHCHRYENGQRTGDSGDEIRAMLENGAQYRPISAVRDLEFREWGTDVVARFLLDMSFGRDTLTVAITEHFAIPSAEIDSITAIIEPQR
;
A
#
# COMPACT_ATOMS: atom_id res chain seq x y z
N MET A 1 -16.55 29.53 4.45
CA MET A 1 -16.26 28.21 3.83
C MET A 1 -15.05 27.67 4.58
N SER A 2 -15.07 26.40 4.99
CA SER A 2 -13.90 25.77 5.60
C SER A 2 -12.74 25.73 4.59
N THR A 3 -11.52 25.91 5.09
CA THR A 3 -10.29 25.67 4.34
C THR A 3 -10.19 24.20 3.93
N ASP A 4 -9.33 23.88 2.97
CA ASP A 4 -9.13 22.48 2.53
C ASP A 4 -8.55 21.61 3.66
N ALA A 5 -7.68 22.14 4.50
CA ALA A 5 -7.15 21.43 5.67
C ALA A 5 -8.22 21.17 6.74
N GLU A 6 -9.10 22.16 7.02
CA GLU A 6 -10.24 21.98 7.93
C GLU A 6 -11.24 20.96 7.38
N LEU A 7 -11.48 20.96 6.07
CA LEU A 7 -12.35 19.97 5.43
C LEU A 7 -11.73 18.56 5.50
N ALA A 8 -10.44 18.41 5.22
CA ALA A 8 -9.75 17.13 5.34
C ALA A 8 -9.89 16.57 6.77
N ALA A 9 -9.69 17.42 7.77
CA ALA A 9 -9.81 17.08 9.18
C ALA A 9 -11.23 16.67 9.57
N ASP A 10 -12.26 17.44 9.16
CA ASP A 10 -13.67 17.13 9.42
C ASP A 10 -14.07 15.77 8.82
N LEU A 11 -13.70 15.54 7.56
CA LEU A 11 -14.03 14.30 6.86
C LEU A 11 -13.34 13.09 7.49
N ALA A 12 -12.05 13.21 7.81
CA ALA A 12 -11.31 12.14 8.48
C ALA A 12 -11.89 11.83 9.87
N ALA A 13 -12.27 12.86 10.64
CA ALA A 13 -12.90 12.70 11.95
C ALA A 13 -14.27 11.99 11.84
N ARG A 14 -15.14 12.44 10.94
CA ARG A 14 -16.49 11.88 10.75
C ARG A 14 -16.46 10.45 10.24
N ALA A 15 -15.56 10.13 9.30
CA ALA A 15 -15.34 8.76 8.87
C ALA A 15 -14.82 7.90 10.04
N GLY A 16 -13.89 8.44 10.84
CA GLY A 16 -13.40 7.78 12.05
C GLY A 16 -14.48 7.46 13.08
N ASP A 17 -15.37 8.42 13.35
CA ASP A 17 -16.50 8.24 14.27
C ASP A 17 -17.47 7.17 13.75
N LEU A 18 -17.80 7.20 12.45
CA LEU A 18 -18.63 6.18 11.81
C LEU A 18 -18.00 4.78 11.94
N LEU A 19 -16.69 4.66 11.70
CA LEU A 19 -15.96 3.41 11.85
C LEU A 19 -15.98 2.91 13.30
N LEU A 20 -15.82 3.79 14.29
CA LEU A 20 -15.95 3.41 15.70
C LEU A 20 -17.36 2.90 16.02
N GLU A 21 -18.41 3.53 15.50
CA GLU A 21 -19.79 3.08 15.69
C GLU A 21 -20.05 1.69 15.09
N ILE A 22 -19.60 1.45 13.86
CA ILE A 22 -19.72 0.14 13.19
C ILE A 22 -18.97 -0.92 13.99
N ARG A 23 -17.71 -0.65 14.34
CA ARG A 23 -16.85 -1.57 15.10
C ARG A 23 -17.45 -1.92 16.46
N ALA A 24 -17.98 -0.92 17.18
CA ALA A 24 -18.59 -1.12 18.50
C ALA A 24 -19.83 -2.01 18.46
N ARG A 25 -20.62 -1.94 17.39
CA ARG A 25 -21.84 -2.75 17.23
C ARG A 25 -21.55 -4.22 16.92
N GLU A 26 -20.39 -4.53 16.33
CA GLU A 26 -20.21 -5.80 15.62
C GLU A 26 -18.97 -6.60 15.99
N LEU A 27 -17.89 -5.96 16.46
CA LEU A 27 -16.66 -6.67 16.82
C LEU A 27 -16.83 -7.50 18.10
N GLY A 28 -17.67 -7.03 19.03
CA GLY A 28 -17.86 -7.65 20.34
C GLY A 28 -16.59 -7.67 21.21
N GLU A 29 -16.66 -8.37 22.34
CA GLU A 29 -15.52 -8.54 23.28
C GLU A 29 -14.64 -9.76 22.94
N THR A 30 -15.20 -10.74 22.23
CA THR A 30 -14.50 -11.97 21.82
C THR A 30 -13.97 -11.84 20.39
N PRO A 31 -12.76 -12.34 20.08
CA PRO A 31 -12.22 -12.30 18.73
C PRO A 31 -13.16 -12.97 17.71
N LEU A 32 -13.44 -12.25 16.62
CA LEU A 32 -14.12 -12.79 15.46
C LEU A 32 -13.26 -13.84 14.76
N ASP A 33 -13.90 -14.78 14.07
CA ASP A 33 -13.18 -15.60 13.10
C ASP A 33 -12.67 -14.75 11.92
N ARG A 34 -11.75 -15.32 11.13
CA ARG A 34 -11.09 -14.60 10.02
C ARG A 34 -12.08 -14.06 8.99
N ALA A 35 -13.14 -14.81 8.68
CA ALA A 35 -14.10 -14.42 7.66
C ALA A 35 -14.98 -13.26 8.16
N ALA A 36 -15.46 -13.34 9.40
CA ALA A 36 -16.23 -12.30 10.04
C ALA A 36 -15.41 -11.01 10.23
N ALA A 37 -14.13 -11.11 10.62
CA ALA A 37 -13.23 -9.95 10.73
C ALA A 37 -13.02 -9.26 9.37
N LYS A 38 -12.81 -10.04 8.30
CA LYS A 38 -12.68 -9.51 6.92
C LYS A 38 -13.96 -8.81 6.46
N GLU A 39 -15.13 -9.40 6.75
CA GLU A 39 -16.42 -8.81 6.39
C GLU A 39 -16.76 -7.55 7.21
N LEU A 40 -16.28 -7.46 8.45
CA LEU A 40 -16.35 -6.23 9.24
C LEU A 40 -15.51 -5.11 8.61
N GLY A 41 -14.26 -5.41 8.22
CA GLY A 41 -13.39 -4.48 7.47
C GLY A 41 -14.10 -3.95 6.23
N ARG A 42 -14.54 -4.85 5.34
CA ARG A 42 -15.23 -4.51 4.08
C ARG A 42 -16.45 -3.61 4.27
N ARG A 43 -17.19 -3.77 5.37
CA ARG A 43 -18.34 -2.91 5.69
C ARG A 43 -17.91 -1.54 6.20
N GLY A 44 -16.85 -1.50 7.00
CA GLY A 44 -16.19 -0.26 7.41
C GLY A 44 -15.71 0.54 6.20
N ASP A 45 -14.91 -0.09 5.33
CA ASP A 45 -14.36 0.50 4.10
C ASP A 45 -15.50 1.13 3.26
N LYS A 46 -16.53 0.33 2.95
CA LYS A 46 -17.67 0.77 2.13
C LYS A 46 -18.43 1.94 2.77
N ALA A 47 -18.69 1.89 4.07
CA ALA A 47 -19.48 2.92 4.75
C ALA A 47 -18.70 4.24 4.86
N ALA A 48 -17.42 4.17 5.21
CA ALA A 48 -16.54 5.32 5.25
C ALA A 48 -16.36 5.94 3.85
N ASN A 49 -16.21 5.11 2.80
CA ASN A 49 -16.08 5.60 1.43
C ASN A 49 -17.30 6.45 1.00
N VAL A 50 -18.52 5.95 1.26
CA VAL A 50 -19.74 6.71 0.93
C VAL A 50 -19.77 8.05 1.67
N LEU A 51 -19.46 8.07 2.96
CA LEU A 51 -19.44 9.32 3.74
C LEU A 51 -18.43 10.33 3.18
N LEU A 52 -17.22 9.88 2.84
CA LEU A 52 -16.17 10.73 2.31
C LEU A 52 -16.54 11.28 0.93
N LEU A 53 -17.03 10.43 0.02
CA LEU A 53 -17.46 10.84 -1.32
C LEU A 53 -18.61 11.85 -1.28
N ASP A 54 -19.65 11.60 -0.46
CA ASP A 54 -20.78 12.51 -0.31
C ASP A 54 -20.33 13.86 0.29
N GLY A 55 -19.44 13.82 1.28
CA GLY A 55 -18.87 15.01 1.92
C GLY A 55 -18.05 15.85 0.94
N LEU A 56 -17.20 15.21 0.13
CA LEU A 56 -16.38 15.86 -0.89
C LEU A 56 -17.25 16.43 -2.01
N ALA A 57 -18.23 15.67 -2.52
CA ALA A 57 -19.14 16.14 -3.56
C ALA A 57 -19.96 17.36 -3.11
N ALA A 58 -20.38 17.40 -1.83
CA ALA A 58 -21.11 18.54 -1.28
C ALA A 58 -20.23 19.78 -1.07
N ALA A 59 -19.01 19.60 -0.56
CA ALA A 59 -18.13 20.71 -0.17
C ALA A 59 -17.23 21.22 -1.32
N ARG A 60 -16.87 20.35 -2.26
CA ARG A 60 -15.92 20.57 -3.37
C ARG A 60 -16.39 19.87 -4.66
N PRO A 61 -17.57 20.22 -5.20
CA PRO A 61 -18.15 19.53 -6.36
C PRO A 61 -17.32 19.59 -7.66
N GLY A 62 -16.30 20.45 -7.73
CA GLY A 62 -15.41 20.57 -8.89
C GLY A 62 -14.09 19.80 -8.77
N ASP A 63 -13.76 19.29 -7.58
CA ASP A 63 -12.53 18.52 -7.36
C ASP A 63 -12.77 17.05 -7.73
N ALA A 64 -11.77 16.37 -8.29
CA ALA A 64 -11.86 14.92 -8.53
C ALA A 64 -11.49 14.14 -7.27
N VAL A 65 -11.82 12.84 -7.24
CA VAL A 65 -11.51 11.95 -6.12
C VAL A 65 -10.87 10.66 -6.63
N LEU A 66 -9.76 10.27 -6.00
CA LEU A 66 -9.14 8.96 -6.09
C LEU A 66 -9.32 8.26 -4.74
N SER A 67 -10.13 7.20 -4.70
CA SER A 67 -10.42 6.43 -3.49
C SER A 67 -10.00 4.98 -3.66
N GLU A 68 -9.47 4.37 -2.60
CA GLU A 68 -9.20 2.92 -2.58
C GLU A 68 -10.41 2.08 -3.00
N GLU A 69 -11.59 2.52 -2.56
CA GLU A 69 -12.87 1.79 -2.57
C GLU A 69 -13.76 2.12 -3.77
N SER A 70 -13.24 2.85 -4.75
CA SER A 70 -13.99 3.25 -5.95
C SER A 70 -13.22 2.97 -7.22
N ALA A 71 -13.95 2.79 -8.31
CA ALA A 71 -13.32 2.71 -9.63
C ALA A 71 -12.57 4.02 -9.91
N ASP A 72 -11.35 3.90 -10.40
CA ASP A 72 -10.54 5.05 -10.77
C ASP A 72 -11.09 5.69 -12.06
N ASP A 73 -11.63 6.90 -11.95
CA ASP A 73 -12.08 7.69 -13.10
C ASP A 73 -10.91 8.51 -13.66
N PRO A 74 -10.46 8.25 -14.91
CA PRO A 74 -9.37 8.98 -15.54
C PRO A 74 -9.56 10.50 -15.59
N PHE A 75 -10.79 11.01 -15.41
CA PHE A 75 -11.07 12.43 -15.25
C PHE A 75 -10.17 13.12 -14.21
N ARG A 76 -9.69 12.40 -13.18
CA ARG A 76 -8.75 12.96 -12.19
C ARG A 76 -7.43 13.45 -12.78
N LEU A 77 -6.98 12.89 -13.91
CA LEU A 77 -5.71 13.25 -14.54
C LEU A 77 -5.78 14.64 -15.16
N ASP A 78 -6.96 15.02 -15.66
CA ASP A 78 -7.22 16.34 -16.23
C ASP A 78 -7.69 17.37 -15.18
N ASN A 79 -8.08 16.92 -13.98
CA ASN A 79 -8.49 17.82 -12.90
C ASN A 79 -7.27 18.44 -12.18
N PRO A 80 -7.24 19.77 -11.96
CA PRO A 80 -6.15 20.42 -11.22
C PRO A 80 -6.15 20.11 -9.71
N ARG A 81 -7.24 19.58 -9.16
CA ARG A 81 -7.45 19.32 -7.73
C ARG A 81 -8.03 17.93 -7.53
N VAL A 82 -7.30 17.08 -6.82
CA VAL A 82 -7.68 15.67 -6.61
C VAL A 82 -7.59 15.32 -5.14
N TRP A 83 -8.71 14.89 -4.57
CA TRP A 83 -8.74 14.30 -3.24
C TRP A 83 -8.30 12.84 -3.32
N ILE A 84 -7.25 12.46 -2.61
CA ILE A 84 -6.75 11.09 -2.54
C ILE A 84 -7.09 10.57 -1.14
N ILE A 85 -7.95 9.56 -1.08
CA ILE A 85 -8.54 9.08 0.18
C ILE A 85 -8.37 7.58 0.38
N ASP A 86 -8.09 7.21 1.62
CA ASP A 86 -8.17 5.84 2.12
C ASP A 86 -9.25 5.83 3.21
N PRO A 87 -10.45 5.30 2.92
CA PRO A 87 -11.55 5.29 3.87
C PRO A 87 -11.27 4.53 5.15
N LEU A 88 -10.39 3.52 5.10
CA LEU A 88 -9.98 2.71 6.25
C LEU A 88 -8.63 2.01 5.95
N ASP A 89 -7.54 2.65 6.32
CA ASP A 89 -6.21 2.05 6.24
C ASP A 89 -6.00 1.10 7.43
N GLY A 90 -5.66 -0.15 7.14
CA GLY A 90 -5.54 -1.21 8.13
C GLY A 90 -6.87 -1.92 8.44
N SER A 91 -7.69 -2.22 7.42
CA SER A 91 -8.97 -2.94 7.59
C SER A 91 -8.81 -4.31 8.28
N ARG A 92 -7.63 -4.94 8.17
CA ARG A 92 -7.26 -6.12 8.97
C ARG A 92 -7.21 -5.79 10.46
N GLU A 93 -6.44 -4.78 10.86
CA GLU A 93 -6.31 -4.35 12.26
C GLU A 93 -7.65 -3.87 12.83
N TYR A 94 -8.44 -3.18 12.02
CA TYR A 94 -9.79 -2.77 12.38
C TYR A 94 -10.70 -3.95 12.78
N GLY A 95 -10.60 -5.07 12.06
CA GLY A 95 -11.36 -6.30 12.35
C GLY A 95 -10.88 -7.10 13.57
N LEU A 96 -9.82 -6.68 14.27
CA LEU A 96 -9.22 -7.42 15.39
C LEU A 96 -9.48 -6.74 16.73
N VAL A 97 -9.84 -7.52 17.75
CA VAL A 97 -10.05 -7.02 19.13
C VAL A 97 -8.76 -6.44 19.70
N GLY A 98 -8.85 -5.28 20.34
CA GLY A 98 -7.73 -4.63 21.03
C GLY A 98 -6.73 -3.90 20.12
N ARG A 99 -6.79 -4.07 18.80
CA ARG A 99 -5.93 -3.32 17.86
C ARG A 99 -6.41 -1.87 17.71
N THR A 100 -5.45 -0.95 17.67
CA THR A 100 -5.69 0.52 17.58
C THR A 100 -4.91 1.16 16.44
N ASP A 101 -4.16 0.38 15.69
CA ASP A 101 -3.26 0.77 14.60
C ASP A 101 -3.96 0.61 13.24
N TRP A 102 -5.01 1.42 13.07
CA TRP A 102 -5.75 1.64 11.83
C TRP A 102 -6.09 3.14 11.73
N ALA A 103 -6.38 3.62 10.52
CA ALA A 103 -6.49 5.05 10.24
C ALA A 103 -7.52 5.37 9.15
N VAL A 104 -7.80 6.67 8.98
CA VAL A 104 -8.49 7.23 7.81
C VAL A 104 -7.56 8.27 7.18
N HIS A 105 -7.39 8.23 5.86
CA HIS A 105 -6.56 9.18 5.13
C HIS A 105 -7.42 10.09 4.25
N VAL A 106 -7.21 11.39 4.38
CA VAL A 106 -7.83 12.39 3.50
C VAL A 106 -6.76 13.39 3.08
N ALA A 107 -6.36 13.36 1.81
CA ALA A 107 -5.41 14.31 1.24
C ALA A 107 -5.98 15.03 0.04
N LEU A 108 -5.57 16.28 -0.15
CA LEU A 108 -5.78 17.06 -1.36
C LEU A 108 -4.44 17.22 -2.06
N TRP A 109 -4.39 16.77 -3.31
CA TRP A 109 -3.35 17.05 -4.26
C TRP A 109 -3.77 18.19 -5.20
N GLU A 110 -2.83 19.08 -5.50
CA GLU A 110 -3.01 20.14 -6.49
C GLU A 110 -1.88 20.14 -7.54
N ARG A 111 -2.28 20.31 -8.80
CA ARG A 111 -1.35 20.27 -9.94
C ARG A 111 -0.24 21.29 -9.79
N GLY A 112 1.00 20.80 -9.81
CA GLY A 112 2.20 21.63 -9.68
C GLY A 112 2.55 22.03 -8.25
N LEU A 113 1.71 21.73 -7.27
CA LEU A 113 1.94 22.02 -5.84
C LEU A 113 2.15 20.74 -5.01
N GLY A 114 1.64 19.60 -5.46
CA GLY A 114 1.68 18.35 -4.69
C GLY A 114 0.57 18.30 -3.64
N ILE A 115 0.83 17.68 -2.49
CA ILE A 115 -0.15 17.60 -1.40
C ILE A 115 -0.20 18.94 -0.65
N THR A 116 -1.33 19.65 -0.73
CA THR A 116 -1.50 20.99 -0.13
C THR A 116 -2.35 20.99 1.14
N ALA A 117 -3.21 19.98 1.32
CA ALA A 117 -3.93 19.72 2.56
C ALA A 117 -3.97 18.21 2.84
N ALA A 118 -3.85 17.81 4.10
CA ALA A 118 -3.93 16.41 4.50
C ALA A 118 -4.40 16.26 5.93
N ALA A 119 -5.14 15.18 6.19
CA ALA A 119 -5.50 14.74 7.52
C ALA A 119 -5.37 13.21 7.64
N VAL A 120 -4.85 12.76 8.79
CA VAL A 120 -4.85 11.36 9.21
C VAL A 120 -5.60 11.24 10.53
N ALA A 121 -6.74 10.56 10.52
CA ALA A 121 -7.43 10.21 11.76
C ALA A 121 -6.92 8.87 12.30
N GLN A 122 -6.70 8.77 13.62
CA GLN A 122 -6.51 7.52 14.33
C GLN A 122 -7.65 7.34 15.32
N PRO A 123 -8.80 6.79 14.88
CA PRO A 123 -10.05 6.91 15.64
C PRO A 123 -9.98 6.18 16.99
N ALA A 124 -9.32 5.03 17.05
CA ALA A 124 -9.11 4.30 18.30
C ALA A 124 -8.30 5.10 19.35
N ARG A 125 -7.52 6.10 18.93
CA ARG A 125 -6.78 7.02 19.81
C ARG A 125 -7.51 8.35 20.04
N ARG A 126 -8.61 8.59 19.32
CA ARG A 126 -9.36 9.87 19.31
C ARG A 126 -8.48 11.07 18.89
N GLU A 127 -7.64 10.85 17.89
CA GLU A 127 -6.70 11.85 17.39
C GLU A 127 -6.91 12.07 15.89
N VAL A 128 -6.78 13.33 15.45
CA VAL A 128 -6.75 13.72 14.04
C VAL A 128 -5.55 14.64 13.84
N TYR A 129 -4.65 14.24 12.94
CA TYR A 129 -3.44 14.96 12.60
C TYR A 129 -3.68 15.72 11.30
N VAL A 130 -3.42 17.03 11.28
CA VAL A 130 -3.75 17.90 10.15
C VAL A 130 -2.52 18.66 9.67
N SER A 131 -2.28 18.66 8.36
CA SER A 131 -1.20 19.43 7.75
C SER A 131 -1.34 20.92 8.10
N GLY A 132 -0.26 21.54 8.58
CA GLY A 132 -0.22 22.95 8.98
C GLY A 132 -0.51 23.24 10.45
N ALA A 133 -0.90 22.23 11.23
CA ALA A 133 -1.13 22.34 12.68
C ALA A 133 -0.31 21.32 13.51
N VAL A 134 0.72 20.72 12.91
CA VAL A 134 1.52 19.66 13.52
C VAL A 134 3.01 19.96 13.45
N HIS A 135 3.76 19.45 14.43
CA HIS A 135 5.22 19.41 14.44
C HIS A 135 5.67 18.04 14.94
N ALA A 136 6.72 17.51 14.33
CA ALA A 136 7.30 16.24 14.75
C ALA A 136 7.92 16.38 16.15
N VAL A 137 7.66 15.40 17.00
CA VAL A 137 8.24 15.34 18.35
C VAL A 137 9.71 14.94 18.22
N ALA A 138 10.60 15.81 18.69
CA ALA A 138 12.02 15.49 18.76
C ALA A 138 12.28 14.37 19.78
N THR A 139 13.22 13.49 19.48
CA THR A 139 13.63 12.38 20.35
C THR A 139 15.14 12.24 20.35
N ASP A 140 15.70 11.86 21.49
CA ASP A 140 17.12 11.61 21.76
C ASP A 140 17.45 10.11 21.82
N ARG A 141 16.62 9.27 21.19
CA ARG A 141 16.75 7.81 21.24
C ARG A 141 18.14 7.37 20.78
N ALA A 142 18.84 6.64 21.65
CA ALA A 142 20.20 6.16 21.38
C ALA A 142 20.28 5.19 20.18
N ARG A 143 19.26 4.34 20.00
CA ARG A 143 19.11 3.44 18.85
C ARG A 143 17.80 3.72 18.14
N PRO A 144 17.81 4.20 16.88
CA PRO A 144 16.58 4.50 16.16
C PRO A 144 15.64 3.31 16.08
N ARG A 145 14.33 3.54 16.11
CA ARG A 145 13.31 2.53 15.88
C ARG A 145 12.72 2.68 14.48
N ILE A 146 12.82 1.63 13.67
CA ILE A 146 12.27 1.54 12.32
C ILE A 146 10.97 0.73 12.38
N LEU A 147 9.87 1.36 11.98
CA LEU A 147 8.59 0.69 11.78
C LEU A 147 8.50 0.09 10.38
N VAL A 148 7.95 -1.11 10.31
CA VAL A 148 7.63 -1.83 9.08
C VAL A 148 6.25 -2.44 9.17
N SER A 149 5.70 -2.88 8.03
CA SER A 149 4.43 -3.60 8.00
C SER A 149 4.47 -4.85 8.88
N ASP A 150 3.43 -5.03 9.70
CA ASP A 150 3.19 -6.25 10.51
C ASP A 150 2.87 -7.47 9.65
N SER A 151 2.44 -7.27 8.40
CA SER A 151 2.11 -8.37 7.47
C SER A 151 3.20 -8.64 6.44
N ARG A 152 3.84 -7.59 5.93
CA ARG A 152 4.78 -7.67 4.79
C ARG A 152 5.99 -6.76 5.00
N PRO A 153 6.88 -7.07 5.96
CA PRO A 153 8.08 -6.29 6.18
C PRO A 153 9.05 -6.41 4.98
N PRO A 154 9.74 -5.33 4.57
CA PRO A 154 10.74 -5.40 3.50
C PRO A 154 11.86 -6.39 3.83
N GLN A 155 12.24 -7.24 2.87
CA GLN A 155 13.26 -8.28 3.08
C GLN A 155 14.61 -7.71 3.56
N PHE A 156 14.95 -6.49 3.16
CA PHE A 156 16.22 -5.84 3.51
C PHE A 156 16.23 -5.20 4.91
N VAL A 157 15.11 -5.13 5.63
CA VAL A 157 15.02 -4.28 6.83
C VAL A 157 15.94 -4.73 7.97
N ASP A 158 16.12 -6.02 8.19
CA ASP A 158 16.99 -6.51 9.27
C ASP A 158 18.47 -6.21 9.00
N ALA A 159 18.88 -6.28 7.73
CA ALA A 159 20.22 -5.92 7.32
C ALA A 159 20.44 -4.40 7.45
N LEU A 160 19.47 -3.60 6.99
CA LEU A 160 19.45 -2.15 7.19
C LEU A 160 19.57 -1.79 8.67
N ALA A 161 18.75 -2.39 9.54
CA ALA A 161 18.72 -2.08 10.96
C ALA A 161 20.06 -2.37 11.64
N ARG A 162 20.71 -3.52 11.33
CA ARG A 162 22.06 -3.83 11.82
C ARG A 162 23.07 -2.78 11.38
N ARG A 163 22.99 -2.31 10.14
CA ARG A 163 23.90 -1.33 9.56
C ARG A 163 23.79 0.04 10.21
N VAL A 164 22.57 0.51 10.45
CA VAL A 164 22.34 1.84 11.05
C VAL A 164 22.22 1.81 12.58
N GLY A 165 22.42 0.64 13.20
CA GLY A 165 22.32 0.48 14.66
C GLY A 165 20.90 0.64 15.21
N ALA A 166 19.87 0.38 14.40
CA ALA A 166 18.46 0.54 14.74
C ALA A 166 17.80 -0.76 15.26
N ASP A 167 16.62 -0.61 15.85
CA ASP A 167 15.69 -1.70 16.18
C ASP A 167 14.51 -1.68 15.20
N VAL A 168 14.02 -2.86 14.81
CA VAL A 168 12.84 -3.00 13.94
C VAL A 168 11.62 -3.37 14.77
N ALA A 169 10.47 -2.76 14.49
CA ALA A 169 9.21 -3.14 15.10
C ALA A 169 8.07 -3.19 14.06
N PRO A 170 7.24 -4.25 14.08
CA PRO A 170 6.06 -4.33 13.21
C PRO A 170 4.93 -3.43 13.72
N MET A 171 4.15 -2.88 12.80
CA MET A 171 2.90 -2.16 13.08
C MET A 171 1.95 -2.21 11.87
N GLY A 172 0.65 -2.36 12.11
CA GLY A 172 -0.40 -2.25 11.07
C GLY A 172 -0.53 -0.83 10.54
N SER A 173 -1.33 -0.62 9.49
CA SER A 173 -1.68 0.69 8.89
C SER A 173 -0.50 1.61 8.49
N ALA A 174 -0.47 2.06 7.23
CA ALA A 174 0.52 3.04 6.79
C ALA A 174 0.40 4.36 7.58
N GLY A 175 -0.83 4.83 7.83
CA GLY A 175 -1.11 6.01 8.65
C GLY A 175 -0.66 5.87 10.09
N ALA A 176 -0.91 4.72 10.73
CA ALA A 176 -0.47 4.48 12.09
C ALA A 176 1.05 4.53 12.24
N LYS A 177 1.78 3.93 11.28
CA LYS A 177 3.24 3.97 11.25
C LYS A 177 3.78 5.39 11.07
N ALA A 178 3.25 6.14 10.12
CA ALA A 178 3.67 7.52 9.90
C ALA A 178 3.39 8.42 11.12
N MET A 179 2.21 8.29 11.74
CA MET A 179 1.85 9.10 12.91
C MET A 179 2.66 8.69 14.16
N ALA A 180 3.07 7.43 14.27
CA ALA A 180 4.01 7.01 15.32
C ALA A 180 5.40 7.67 15.16
N VAL A 181 5.88 7.87 13.92
CA VAL A 181 7.11 8.67 13.67
C VAL A 181 6.89 10.13 14.05
N LEU A 182 5.76 10.73 13.66
CA LEU A 182 5.40 12.10 14.02
C LEU A 182 5.38 12.31 15.55
N ARG A 183 4.81 11.36 16.28
CA ARG A 183 4.74 11.37 17.76
C ARG A 183 6.06 11.04 18.46
N GLY A 184 7.12 10.65 17.75
CA GLY A 184 8.40 10.22 18.34
C GLY A 184 8.33 8.83 19.02
N GLU A 185 7.26 8.06 18.79
CA GLU A 185 7.14 6.67 19.23
C GLU A 185 8.07 5.74 18.42
N ALA A 186 8.43 6.17 17.23
CA ALA A 186 9.45 5.61 16.35
C ALA A 186 10.22 6.73 15.62
N ASP A 187 11.29 6.36 14.91
CA ASP A 187 12.22 7.30 14.29
C ASP A 187 12.18 7.24 12.75
N ALA A 188 11.73 6.10 12.21
CA ALA A 188 11.52 5.91 10.79
C ALA A 188 10.37 4.92 10.54
N TYR A 189 9.77 5.04 9.38
CA TYR A 189 8.86 4.10 8.75
C TYR A 189 9.40 3.80 7.36
N VAL A 190 9.71 2.53 7.12
CA VAL A 190 10.19 2.02 5.83
C VAL A 190 9.16 1.06 5.28
N HIS A 191 8.78 1.25 4.01
CA HIS A 191 7.95 0.32 3.26
C HIS A 191 8.59 0.03 1.92
N ALA A 192 8.49 -1.22 1.49
CA ALA A 192 8.82 -1.69 0.14
C ALA A 192 8.01 -2.97 -0.11
N GLY A 193 7.70 -3.27 -1.37
CA GLY A 193 6.79 -4.38 -1.71
C GLY A 193 5.34 -3.94 -1.83
N GLY A 194 5.10 -2.72 -2.32
CA GLY A 194 3.81 -2.32 -2.84
C GLY A 194 2.89 -1.60 -1.88
N GLN A 195 2.56 -0.36 -2.26
CA GLN A 195 1.52 0.48 -1.69
C GLN A 195 0.83 1.25 -2.82
N TRP A 196 -0.23 1.96 -2.47
CA TRP A 196 -0.96 2.84 -3.37
C TRP A 196 -0.82 4.30 -2.91
N GLU A 197 -1.21 5.22 -3.77
CA GLU A 197 -1.19 6.64 -3.45
C GLU A 197 -2.02 6.96 -2.21
N TRP A 198 -3.20 6.35 -2.04
CA TRP A 198 -4.06 6.54 -0.87
C TRP A 198 -3.48 6.00 0.44
N ASP A 199 -2.63 4.96 0.39
CA ASP A 199 -1.93 4.46 1.58
C ASP A 199 -0.95 5.53 2.14
N SER A 200 -0.46 6.46 1.31
CA SER A 200 0.64 7.37 1.70
C SER A 200 0.37 8.87 1.55
N ALA A 201 -0.58 9.31 0.72
CA ALA A 201 -0.79 10.72 0.41
C ALA A 201 -1.05 11.58 1.66
N ALA A 202 -2.00 11.18 2.51
CA ALA A 202 -2.28 11.92 3.73
C ALA A 202 -1.17 11.77 4.79
N PRO A 203 -0.65 10.56 5.07
CA PRO A 203 0.51 10.38 5.94
C PRO A 203 1.72 11.25 5.57
N VAL A 204 2.05 11.33 4.28
CA VAL A 204 3.18 12.12 3.76
C VAL A 204 2.89 13.61 3.83
N GLY A 205 1.68 14.06 3.47
CA GLY A 205 1.29 15.47 3.61
C GLY A 205 1.40 15.97 5.04
N VAL A 206 0.93 15.17 6.01
CA VAL A 206 1.04 15.48 7.45
C VAL A 206 2.51 15.43 7.90
N ALA A 207 3.27 14.41 7.51
CA ALA A 207 4.67 14.24 7.91
C ALA A 207 5.58 15.36 7.37
N LEU A 208 5.42 15.77 6.11
CA LEU A 208 6.14 16.88 5.50
C LEU A 208 5.83 18.19 6.22
N ALA A 209 4.54 18.47 6.50
CA ALA A 209 4.13 19.65 7.25
C ALA A 209 4.69 19.66 8.69
N ALA A 210 4.85 18.49 9.29
CA ALA A 210 5.47 18.32 10.61
C ALA A 210 7.01 18.47 10.60
N GLY A 211 7.63 18.61 9.42
CA GLY A 211 9.08 18.78 9.27
C GLY A 211 9.87 17.48 9.14
N LEU A 212 9.22 16.33 8.93
CA LEU A 212 9.90 15.05 8.67
C LEU A 212 10.45 14.98 7.24
N HIS A 213 11.32 14.00 7.00
CA HIS A 213 11.75 13.59 5.67
C HIS A 213 10.74 12.58 5.10
N CYS A 214 10.36 12.75 3.84
CA CYS A 214 9.52 11.80 3.09
C CYS A 214 10.09 11.65 1.67
N SER A 215 10.34 10.41 1.25
CA SER A 215 10.79 10.09 -0.11
C SER A 215 10.42 8.67 -0.50
N ARG A 216 10.66 8.30 -1.75
CA ARG A 216 10.90 6.91 -2.15
C ARG A 216 12.15 6.37 -1.46
N ILE A 217 12.32 5.06 -1.43
CA ILE A 217 13.47 4.44 -0.75
C ILE A 217 14.81 4.66 -1.50
N ASP A 218 14.75 5.11 -2.75
CA ASP A 218 15.89 5.59 -3.54
C ASP A 218 16.21 7.08 -3.30
N GLY A 219 15.41 7.75 -2.47
CA GLY A 219 15.55 9.18 -2.15
C GLY A 219 14.83 10.12 -3.12
N THR A 220 14.21 9.62 -4.19
CA THR A 220 13.45 10.45 -5.12
C THR A 220 12.13 10.95 -4.50
N PRO A 221 11.58 12.08 -4.96
CA PRO A 221 10.31 12.60 -4.45
C PRO A 221 9.14 11.64 -4.71
N LEU A 222 8.26 11.51 -3.72
CA LEU A 222 6.98 10.83 -3.87
C LEU A 222 6.08 11.65 -4.81
N ARG A 223 5.45 10.98 -5.77
CA ARG A 223 4.54 11.59 -6.75
C ARG A 223 3.13 11.03 -6.56
N TYR A 224 2.16 11.87 -6.89
CA TYR A 224 0.74 11.63 -6.67
C TYR A 224 -0.08 12.15 -7.84
N ASN A 225 -1.29 11.65 -7.97
CA ASN A 225 -2.16 11.75 -9.13
C ASN A 225 -1.49 11.23 -10.41
N GLU A 226 -0.68 10.18 -10.29
CA GLU A 226 -0.07 9.54 -11.45
C GLU A 226 -1.12 8.69 -12.19
N PRO A 227 -1.01 8.50 -13.52
CA PRO A 227 -1.90 7.60 -14.28
C PRO A 227 -1.98 6.19 -13.68
N HIS A 228 -0.91 5.77 -13.01
CA HIS A 228 -0.80 4.52 -12.31
C HIS A 228 -0.56 4.80 -10.82
N PRO A 229 -1.60 4.76 -9.95
CA PRO A 229 -1.53 5.24 -8.57
C PRO A 229 -0.84 4.27 -7.60
N TYR A 230 0.05 3.43 -8.11
CA TYR A 230 0.82 2.49 -7.29
C TYR A 230 2.14 3.14 -6.89
N LEU A 231 2.42 3.08 -5.60
CA LEU A 231 3.59 3.65 -4.99
C LEU A 231 4.33 2.53 -4.25
N PRO A 232 5.35 1.93 -4.88
CA PRO A 232 5.89 0.64 -4.44
C PRO A 232 6.61 0.67 -3.09
N ASP A 233 7.10 1.83 -2.69
CA ASP A 233 7.98 1.97 -1.55
C ASP A 233 7.98 3.41 -1.02
N LEU A 234 8.32 3.57 0.25
CA LEU A 234 8.52 4.89 0.86
C LEU A 234 9.44 4.83 2.07
N LEU A 235 9.99 5.98 2.40
CA LEU A 235 10.70 6.28 3.62
C LEU A 235 10.10 7.54 4.25
N ILE A 236 9.57 7.43 5.46
CA ILE A 236 9.24 8.57 6.33
C ILE A 236 10.14 8.50 7.56
N CYS A 237 10.93 9.54 7.84
CA CYS A 237 11.83 9.52 9.00
C CYS A 237 12.16 10.91 9.52
N ARG A 238 12.82 10.96 10.69
CA ARG A 238 13.48 12.19 11.15
C ARG A 238 14.56 12.60 10.15
N ARG A 239 14.75 13.91 9.95
CA ARG A 239 15.65 14.44 8.92
C ARG A 239 17.11 14.00 9.09
N ASP A 240 17.58 13.87 10.33
CA ASP A 240 18.94 13.42 10.66
C ASP A 240 19.19 11.95 10.26
N LEU A 241 18.13 11.14 10.12
CA LEU A 241 18.23 9.74 9.74
C LEU A 241 18.08 9.50 8.23
N ALA A 242 17.65 10.48 7.44
CA ALA A 242 17.37 10.30 6.02
C ALA A 242 18.62 9.80 5.26
N VAL A 243 19.76 10.47 5.42
CA VAL A 243 21.01 10.09 4.73
C VAL A 243 21.49 8.68 5.11
N PRO A 244 21.68 8.32 6.39
CA PRO A 244 22.16 6.98 6.74
C PRO A 244 21.16 5.88 6.36
N LEU A 245 19.85 6.12 6.44
CA LEU A 245 18.84 5.14 6.03
C LEU A 245 18.86 4.93 4.51
N LEU A 246 18.86 5.99 3.71
CA LEU A 246 18.89 5.89 2.25
C LEU A 246 20.18 5.22 1.75
N ALA A 247 21.33 5.56 2.34
CA ALA A 247 22.60 4.91 2.02
C ALA A 247 22.56 3.42 2.37
N GLY A 248 22.04 3.07 3.55
CA GLY A 248 21.88 1.68 3.95
C GLY A 248 20.93 0.92 3.02
N ILE A 249 19.80 1.52 2.64
CA ILE A 249 18.84 0.89 1.72
C ILE A 249 19.49 0.63 0.36
N ALA A 250 20.16 1.62 -0.23
CA ALA A 250 20.81 1.48 -1.53
C ALA A 250 21.85 0.34 -1.57
N GLU A 251 22.56 0.11 -0.46
CA GLU A 251 23.51 -1.01 -0.35
C GLU A 251 22.79 -2.37 -0.28
N GLU A 252 21.66 -2.45 0.42
CA GLU A 252 20.94 -3.72 0.60
C GLU A 252 20.01 -4.08 -0.57
N THR A 253 19.55 -3.11 -1.37
CA THR A 253 18.65 -3.36 -2.52
C THR A 253 19.38 -3.54 -3.85
N GLY A 254 20.67 -3.21 -3.93
CA GLY A 254 21.56 -3.61 -5.04
C GLY A 254 21.26 -3.02 -6.42
N GLY A 255 20.40 -2.00 -6.56
CA GLY A 255 20.06 -1.42 -7.86
C GLY A 255 18.84 -0.49 -7.86
N PRO A 256 18.46 0.05 -9.03
CA PRO A 256 17.33 0.97 -9.15
C PRO A 256 16.02 0.30 -8.70
N THR A 257 15.18 1.06 -8.01
CA THR A 257 13.85 0.61 -7.56
C THR A 257 12.94 0.34 -8.74
N ASP A 258 12.03 -0.62 -8.57
CA ASP A 258 11.01 -0.92 -9.55
C ASP A 258 10.16 0.32 -9.89
N THR A 259 9.75 0.41 -11.16
CA THR A 259 8.67 1.30 -11.56
C THR A 259 7.35 0.80 -10.98
N PRO A 260 6.29 1.64 -10.93
CA PRO A 260 4.98 1.21 -10.45
C PRO A 260 4.44 -0.07 -11.11
N ARG A 261 4.59 -0.19 -12.44
CA ARG A 261 4.13 -1.39 -13.18
C ARG A 261 4.98 -2.61 -12.88
N VAL A 262 6.30 -2.46 -12.84
CA VAL A 262 7.22 -3.56 -12.53
C VAL A 262 6.93 -4.10 -11.14
N ALA A 263 6.71 -3.23 -10.15
CA ALA A 263 6.40 -3.66 -8.81
C ALA A 263 5.01 -4.31 -8.69
N MET A 264 4.00 -3.89 -9.47
CA MET A 264 2.73 -4.61 -9.55
C MET A 264 2.89 -6.02 -10.15
N ALA A 265 3.68 -6.16 -11.22
CA ALA A 265 3.99 -7.46 -11.80
C ALA A 265 4.79 -8.34 -10.81
N ARG A 266 5.72 -7.75 -10.05
CA ARG A 266 6.45 -8.45 -8.99
C ARG A 266 5.52 -8.92 -7.88
N GLU A 267 4.60 -8.09 -7.40
CA GLU A 267 3.63 -8.48 -6.37
C GLU A 267 2.76 -9.67 -6.84
N TYR A 268 2.37 -9.68 -8.12
CA TYR A 268 1.70 -10.85 -8.70
C TYR A 268 2.58 -12.11 -8.64
N ILE A 269 3.83 -12.02 -9.07
CA ILE A 269 4.77 -13.15 -9.11
C ILE A 269 5.09 -13.65 -7.69
N ASP A 270 5.30 -12.75 -6.74
CA ASP A 270 5.55 -13.09 -5.34
C ASP A 270 4.32 -13.79 -4.72
N SER A 271 3.10 -13.44 -5.15
CA SER A 271 1.86 -14.13 -4.74
C SER A 271 1.79 -15.58 -5.20
N LEU A 272 2.54 -15.99 -6.25
CA LEU A 272 2.60 -17.39 -6.69
C LEU A 272 3.19 -18.31 -5.60
N VAL A 273 4.13 -17.79 -4.82
CA VAL A 273 4.80 -18.52 -3.73
C VAL A 273 4.11 -18.28 -2.39
N THR A 274 3.73 -17.02 -2.11
CA THR A 274 3.22 -16.64 -0.79
C THR A 274 1.72 -16.90 -0.62
N HIS A 275 0.99 -17.05 -1.72
CA HIS A 275 -0.48 -17.13 -1.75
C HIS A 275 -1.19 -15.93 -1.11
N ASP A 276 -0.49 -14.81 -0.89
CA ASP A 276 -1.06 -13.56 -0.41
C ASP A 276 -1.42 -12.66 -1.60
N THR A 277 -2.72 -12.44 -1.83
CA THR A 277 -3.19 -11.55 -2.91
C THR A 277 -3.61 -10.17 -2.41
N SER A 278 -3.33 -9.82 -1.16
CA SER A 278 -3.86 -8.60 -0.53
C SER A 278 -3.55 -7.31 -1.29
N LYS A 279 -2.44 -7.23 -2.03
CA LYS A 279 -2.11 -6.09 -2.91
C LYS A 279 -2.07 -6.43 -4.41
N VAL A 280 -2.48 -7.63 -4.81
CA VAL A 280 -2.63 -7.99 -6.23
C VAL A 280 -3.95 -7.40 -6.75
N ARG A 281 -3.87 -6.38 -7.61
CA ARG A 281 -5.05 -5.77 -8.26
C ARG A 281 -5.18 -6.26 -9.70
N LEU A 282 -6.23 -7.04 -9.94
CA LEU A 282 -6.61 -7.54 -11.26
C LEU A 282 -7.92 -6.88 -11.66
N ALA A 283 -8.02 -6.41 -12.90
CA ALA A 283 -9.26 -5.85 -13.39
C ALA A 283 -10.35 -6.92 -13.38
N ARG A 284 -11.63 -6.52 -13.20
CA ARG A 284 -12.75 -7.49 -13.22
C ARG A 284 -12.76 -8.36 -14.47
N HIS A 285 -12.35 -7.79 -15.59
CA HIS A 285 -12.29 -8.44 -16.89
C HIS A 285 -10.93 -9.11 -17.18
N CYS A 286 -10.03 -9.20 -16.17
CA CYS A 286 -8.71 -9.78 -16.35
C CYS A 286 -8.78 -11.25 -16.77
N HIS A 287 -7.95 -11.62 -17.75
CA HIS A 287 -7.84 -13.00 -18.23
C HIS A 287 -6.41 -13.50 -18.08
N ARG A 288 -6.27 -14.78 -17.71
CA ARG A 288 -4.99 -15.48 -17.67
C ARG A 288 -4.92 -16.51 -18.79
N TYR A 289 -3.81 -16.51 -19.53
CA TYR A 289 -3.47 -17.50 -20.52
C TYR A 289 -2.15 -18.18 -20.16
N GLU A 290 -2.08 -19.51 -20.27
CA GLU A 290 -0.87 -20.30 -20.08
C GLU A 290 -0.64 -21.15 -21.33
N ASN A 291 0.50 -20.93 -22.02
CA ASN A 291 0.83 -21.62 -23.28
C ASN A 291 -0.33 -21.59 -24.30
N GLY A 292 -1.03 -20.46 -24.37
CA GLY A 292 -2.17 -20.24 -25.28
C GLY A 292 -3.51 -20.82 -24.82
N GLN A 293 -3.56 -21.53 -23.69
CA GLN A 293 -4.82 -21.98 -23.08
C GLN A 293 -5.31 -20.96 -22.07
N ARG A 294 -6.61 -20.66 -22.08
CA ARG A 294 -7.21 -19.78 -21.07
C ARG A 294 -7.35 -20.55 -19.76
N THR A 295 -6.78 -20.01 -18.68
CA THR A 295 -6.73 -20.65 -17.36
C THR A 295 -7.34 -19.79 -16.25
N GLY A 296 -7.75 -18.55 -16.54
CA GLY A 296 -8.55 -17.72 -15.64
C GLY A 296 -9.47 -16.78 -16.43
N ASP A 297 -10.73 -16.72 -16.04
CA ASP A 297 -11.79 -16.01 -16.77
C ASP A 297 -12.11 -14.63 -16.17
N SER A 298 -11.68 -14.34 -14.94
CA SER A 298 -11.84 -13.03 -14.29
C SER A 298 -10.74 -12.72 -13.27
N GLY A 299 -10.57 -11.44 -12.91
CA GLY A 299 -9.63 -11.03 -11.86
C GLY A 299 -9.94 -11.66 -10.49
N ASP A 300 -11.21 -11.73 -10.11
CA ASP A 300 -11.63 -12.34 -8.83
C ASP A 300 -11.30 -13.84 -8.79
N GLU A 301 -11.53 -14.55 -9.91
CA GLU A 301 -11.20 -15.96 -10.03
C GLU A 301 -9.69 -16.19 -9.95
N ILE A 302 -8.89 -15.42 -10.72
CA ILE A 302 -7.42 -15.56 -10.71
C ILE A 302 -6.87 -15.32 -9.31
N ARG A 303 -7.35 -14.29 -8.59
CA ARG A 303 -6.97 -14.07 -7.18
C ARG A 303 -7.37 -15.24 -6.28
N ALA A 304 -8.60 -15.73 -6.40
CA ALA A 304 -9.05 -16.87 -5.60
C ALA A 304 -8.20 -18.14 -5.86
N MET A 305 -7.76 -18.35 -7.10
CA MET A 305 -6.86 -19.44 -7.45
C MET A 305 -5.45 -19.22 -6.87
N LEU A 306 -4.88 -18.02 -6.93
CA LEU A 306 -3.59 -17.72 -6.32
C LEU A 306 -3.59 -18.00 -4.80
N GLU A 307 -4.69 -17.63 -4.12
CA GLU A 307 -4.84 -17.84 -2.68
C GLU A 307 -5.06 -19.32 -2.30
N ASN A 308 -5.87 -20.06 -3.07
CA ASN A 308 -6.42 -21.34 -2.62
C ASN A 308 -6.23 -22.51 -3.60
N GLY A 309 -5.86 -22.22 -4.84
CA GLY A 309 -5.76 -23.16 -5.95
C GLY A 309 -4.68 -24.21 -5.71
N ALA A 310 -5.06 -25.49 -5.87
CA ALA A 310 -4.16 -26.61 -5.66
C ALA A 310 -2.95 -26.60 -6.61
N GLN A 311 -3.10 -25.97 -7.79
CA GLN A 311 -2.06 -25.85 -8.81
C GLN A 311 -0.88 -24.96 -8.38
N TYR A 312 -1.10 -23.97 -7.51
CA TYR A 312 -0.04 -23.08 -7.05
C TYR A 312 0.71 -23.63 -5.83
N ARG A 313 0.10 -24.52 -5.04
CA ARG A 313 0.69 -25.06 -3.80
C ARG A 313 2.07 -25.70 -3.93
N PRO A 314 2.41 -26.39 -5.04
CA PRO A 314 3.76 -26.94 -5.19
C PRO A 314 4.83 -25.86 -5.38
N ILE A 315 4.47 -24.64 -5.78
CA ILE A 315 5.43 -23.56 -6.03
C ILE A 315 6.14 -23.21 -4.73
N SER A 316 7.46 -23.32 -4.75
CA SER A 316 8.33 -23.20 -3.58
C SER A 316 9.32 -22.05 -3.68
N ALA A 317 9.69 -21.63 -4.90
CA ALA A 317 10.53 -20.46 -5.10
C ALA A 317 10.38 -19.85 -6.51
N VAL A 318 10.64 -18.56 -6.59
CA VAL A 318 10.90 -17.81 -7.83
C VAL A 318 12.36 -17.36 -7.77
N ARG A 319 13.13 -17.61 -8.83
CA ARG A 319 14.56 -17.25 -8.93
C ARG A 319 14.86 -16.53 -10.23
N ASP A 320 15.99 -15.84 -10.28
CA ASP A 320 16.53 -15.17 -11.47
C ASP A 320 15.49 -14.25 -12.15
N LEU A 321 14.71 -13.55 -11.33
CA LEU A 321 13.60 -12.71 -11.77
C LEU A 321 14.10 -11.40 -12.39
N GLU A 322 13.86 -11.25 -13.68
CA GLU A 322 14.18 -10.05 -14.47
C GLU A 322 12.93 -9.43 -15.07
N PHE A 323 12.91 -8.10 -15.17
CA PHE A 323 11.79 -7.35 -15.76
C PHE A 323 12.21 -6.50 -16.96
N ARG A 324 11.29 -6.35 -17.91
CA ARG A 324 11.34 -5.36 -18.98
C ARG A 324 9.99 -4.66 -19.10
N GLU A 325 10.00 -3.34 -19.10
CA GLU A 325 8.79 -2.52 -19.26
C GLU A 325 8.84 -1.76 -20.59
N TRP A 326 7.71 -1.70 -21.30
CA TRP A 326 7.50 -0.80 -22.42
C TRP A 326 6.04 -0.35 -22.49
N GLY A 327 5.79 0.96 -22.58
CA GLY A 327 4.44 1.48 -22.63
C GLY A 327 3.62 1.07 -21.40
N THR A 328 2.59 0.26 -21.61
CA THR A 328 1.70 -0.29 -20.57
C THR A 328 1.98 -1.75 -20.24
N ASP A 329 3.01 -2.35 -20.84
CA ASP A 329 3.32 -3.76 -20.72
C ASP A 329 4.55 -3.99 -19.85
N VAL A 330 4.50 -5.06 -19.06
CA VAL A 330 5.64 -5.59 -18.31
C VAL A 330 5.84 -7.04 -18.71
N VAL A 331 7.09 -7.42 -18.99
CA VAL A 331 7.49 -8.82 -19.10
C VAL A 331 8.44 -9.18 -17.99
N ALA A 332 8.07 -10.22 -17.26
CA ALA A 332 8.90 -10.90 -16.30
C ALA A 332 9.46 -12.19 -16.89
N ARG A 333 10.73 -12.45 -16.62
CA ARG A 333 11.37 -13.74 -16.87
C ARG A 333 11.96 -14.27 -15.59
N PHE A 334 11.67 -15.52 -15.26
CA PHE A 334 12.14 -16.14 -14.04
C PHE A 334 12.15 -17.66 -14.13
N LEU A 335 12.83 -18.28 -13.18
CA LEU A 335 12.75 -19.71 -12.89
C LEU A 335 11.75 -19.95 -11.77
N LEU A 336 10.87 -20.92 -11.95
CA LEU A 336 9.86 -21.32 -10.98
C LEU A 336 10.16 -22.73 -10.50
N ASP A 337 10.44 -22.88 -9.20
CA ASP A 337 10.73 -24.17 -8.58
C ASP A 337 9.46 -24.72 -7.91
N MET A 338 9.06 -25.93 -8.31
CA MET A 338 7.93 -26.66 -7.75
C MET A 338 8.41 -27.88 -6.97
N SER A 339 7.99 -27.99 -5.71
CA SER A 339 8.35 -29.07 -4.79
C SER A 339 7.28 -30.17 -4.74
N PHE A 340 7.67 -31.40 -5.06
CA PHE A 340 6.84 -32.59 -5.00
C PHE A 340 7.48 -33.62 -4.05
N GLY A 341 7.24 -33.45 -2.76
CA GLY A 341 7.88 -34.30 -1.74
C GLY A 341 9.38 -33.98 -1.61
N ARG A 342 10.25 -34.89 -2.07
CA ARG A 342 11.71 -34.68 -2.08
C ARG A 342 12.25 -34.18 -3.42
N ASP A 343 11.42 -34.20 -4.46
CA ASP A 343 11.82 -33.82 -5.80
C ASP A 343 11.46 -32.35 -6.06
N THR A 344 12.33 -31.64 -6.78
CA THR A 344 12.09 -30.27 -7.24
C THR A 344 12.10 -30.25 -8.76
N LEU A 345 11.04 -29.70 -9.34
CA LEU A 345 10.93 -29.43 -10.77
C LEU A 345 11.10 -27.94 -11.01
N THR A 346 12.05 -27.55 -11.86
CA THR A 346 12.24 -26.16 -12.27
C THR A 346 11.73 -25.95 -13.69
N VAL A 347 10.96 -24.89 -13.90
CA VAL A 347 10.50 -24.45 -15.22
C VAL A 347 10.91 -23.00 -15.46
N ALA A 348 11.19 -22.65 -16.71
CA ALA A 348 11.39 -21.26 -17.12
C ALA A 348 10.04 -20.64 -17.47
N ILE A 349 9.79 -19.45 -16.94
CA ILE A 349 8.56 -18.71 -17.15
C ILE A 349 8.89 -17.38 -17.82
N THR A 350 8.14 -17.06 -18.88
CA THR A 350 8.01 -15.68 -19.36
C THR A 350 6.56 -15.24 -19.15
N GLU A 351 6.33 -14.32 -18.22
CA GLU A 351 5.01 -13.75 -17.95
C GLU A 351 4.91 -12.34 -18.53
N HIS A 352 3.86 -12.13 -19.32
CA HIS A 352 3.47 -10.85 -19.89
C HIS A 352 2.29 -10.30 -19.11
N PHE A 353 2.40 -9.05 -18.68
CA PHE A 353 1.36 -8.31 -17.97
C PHE A 353 0.96 -7.08 -18.78
N ALA A 354 -0.33 -6.94 -19.08
CA ALA A 354 -0.89 -5.67 -19.56
C ALA A 354 -1.38 -4.88 -18.35
N ILE A 355 -0.78 -3.72 -18.09
CA ILE A 355 -1.03 -2.87 -16.91
C ILE A 355 -1.27 -1.43 -17.38
N PRO A 356 -2.45 -1.11 -17.95
CA PRO A 356 -2.70 0.23 -18.47
C PRO A 356 -2.73 1.30 -17.37
N SER A 357 -3.32 0.98 -16.22
CA SER A 357 -3.51 1.88 -15.08
C SER A 357 -3.36 1.14 -13.74
N ALA A 358 -4.31 1.26 -12.80
CA ALA A 358 -4.25 0.76 -11.43
C ALA A 358 -4.53 -0.75 -11.28
N GLU A 359 -4.77 -1.47 -12.38
CA GLU A 359 -5.14 -2.88 -12.39
C GLU A 359 -4.39 -3.62 -13.51
N ILE A 360 -4.13 -4.92 -13.31
CA ILE A 360 -3.64 -5.80 -14.37
C ILE A 360 -4.85 -6.25 -15.21
N ASP A 361 -4.83 -5.95 -16.51
CA ASP A 361 -5.90 -6.24 -17.46
C ASP A 361 -5.77 -7.63 -18.09
N SER A 362 -4.54 -8.14 -18.25
CA SER A 362 -4.33 -9.50 -18.73
C SER A 362 -2.96 -10.03 -18.34
N ILE A 363 -2.89 -11.35 -18.22
CA ILE A 363 -1.67 -12.09 -17.89
C ILE A 363 -1.51 -13.21 -18.93
N THR A 364 -0.35 -13.27 -19.56
CA THR A 364 0.00 -14.37 -20.46
C THR A 364 1.32 -14.99 -20.02
N ALA A 365 1.29 -16.24 -19.59
CA ALA A 365 2.47 -17.01 -19.22
C ALA A 365 2.86 -17.97 -20.34
N ILE A 366 4.15 -17.97 -20.68
CA ILE A 366 4.80 -18.99 -21.48
C ILE A 366 5.65 -19.83 -20.52
N ILE A 367 5.35 -21.12 -20.44
CA ILE A 367 5.96 -22.07 -19.52
C ILE A 367 6.79 -23.05 -20.33
N GLU A 368 8.10 -23.01 -20.13
CA GLU A 368 9.07 -23.84 -20.85
C GLU A 368 9.77 -24.78 -19.86
N PRO A 369 9.86 -26.09 -20.15
CA PRO A 369 10.69 -26.99 -19.37
C PRO A 369 12.14 -26.51 -19.41
N GLN A 370 12.80 -26.43 -18.26
CA GLN A 370 14.24 -26.19 -18.25
C GLN A 370 14.94 -27.41 -18.88
N ARG A 371 15.67 -27.19 -19.97
CA ARG A 371 16.42 -28.25 -20.68
C ARG A 371 17.73 -28.60 -20.00
#